data_AF-A0AAD3YMV6-F1
#
_entry.id   AF-A0AAD3YMV6-F1
#
_cell.length_a   1.000
_cell.length_b   1.000
_cell.length_c   1.000
_cell.angle_alpha   90.00
_cell.angle_beta   90.00
_cell.angle_gamma   90.00
#
_symmetry.space_group_name_H-M   'P 1'
#
loop_
_entity.id
_entity.type
_entity.pdbx_description
1 polymer ?
#
loop_
_entity_poly.entity_id
_entity_poly.type
_entity_poly.pdbx_seq_one_letter_code
_entity_poly.pdbx_strand_id
1 'polypeptide(L)'
;MHNTKPRTVLSLKKAPPQPEITQAAQQSTAIPTKRKIPAAFPCLQSHWPELFNLKHPTPLKIGILAPVIASLKQQDEPYTDTQIGKAIGWYCRRFEYLKALTNAPHRMGIDGNTFPISDQDRQNAMKQIKARIKEARSCPKR
;
A
#
# COMPACT_ATOMS: atom_id res chain seq x y z
N MET A 1 -49.89 37.09 10.99
CA MET A 1 -49.16 35.85 10.62
C MET A 1 -48.80 35.91 9.13
N HIS A 2 -47.70 36.56 8.75
CA HIS A 2 -47.08 36.36 7.42
C HIS A 2 -45.59 36.75 7.51
N ASN A 3 -44.76 35.71 7.41
CA ASN A 3 -43.31 35.71 7.27
C ASN A 3 -42.94 36.17 5.85
N THR A 4 -41.99 37.09 5.67
CA THR A 4 -41.15 37.19 4.45
C THR A 4 -39.94 38.11 4.69
N LYS A 5 -38.74 37.55 4.81
CA LYS A 5 -37.47 38.21 4.46
C LYS A 5 -37.09 37.71 3.07
N PRO A 6 -36.63 38.58 2.13
CA PRO A 6 -35.24 38.39 1.68
C PRO A 6 -34.58 39.66 1.08
N ARG A 7 -33.29 39.87 1.41
CA ARG A 7 -32.24 40.23 0.44
C ARG A 7 -30.89 40.29 1.14
N THR A 8 -30.05 39.30 0.88
CA THR A 8 -28.59 39.43 1.08
C THR A 8 -27.95 39.34 -0.29
N VAL A 9 -27.18 40.37 -0.60
CA VAL A 9 -26.51 40.57 -1.88
C VAL A 9 -25.29 39.65 -2.00
N LEU A 10 -25.14 39.16 -3.22
CA LEU A 10 -24.03 38.39 -3.75
C LEU A 10 -22.74 39.21 -3.71
N SER A 11 -21.65 38.66 -3.17
CA SER A 11 -20.31 39.09 -3.56
C SER A 11 -19.34 37.91 -3.60
N LEU A 12 -19.07 37.47 -4.83
CA LEU A 12 -17.94 36.63 -5.17
C LEU A 12 -16.66 37.49 -5.16
N LYS A 13 -15.65 37.11 -4.38
CA LYS A 13 -14.25 37.18 -4.88
C LYS A 13 -13.28 36.27 -4.12
N LYS A 14 -12.83 35.24 -4.85
CA LYS A 14 -11.45 34.74 -5.01
C LYS A 14 -10.71 34.11 -3.80
N ALA A 15 -10.58 32.78 -3.89
CA ALA A 15 -9.57 31.95 -3.22
C ALA A 15 -8.13 32.32 -3.66
N PRO A 16 -7.11 31.92 -2.87
CA PRO A 16 -6.27 30.79 -3.28
C PRO A 16 -6.28 29.60 -2.31
N PRO A 17 -6.02 28.37 -2.83
CA PRO A 17 -6.37 27.09 -2.21
C PRO A 17 -5.41 26.65 -1.11
N GLN A 18 -5.98 26.26 0.03
CA GLN A 18 -5.31 25.38 0.98
C GLN A 18 -5.25 23.98 0.37
N PRO A 19 -4.09 23.28 0.35
CA PRO A 19 -4.11 21.84 0.22
C PRO A 19 -4.59 21.26 1.56
N GLU A 20 -5.90 21.32 1.76
CA GLU A 20 -6.60 20.48 2.72
C GLU A 20 -6.53 19.05 2.17
N ILE A 21 -5.43 18.36 2.48
CA ILE A 21 -5.34 16.92 2.30
C ILE A 21 -6.17 16.31 3.43
N THR A 22 -7.49 16.38 3.27
CA THR A 22 -8.47 15.58 4.01
C THR A 22 -8.15 14.12 3.69
N GLN A 23 -7.26 13.54 4.49
CA GLN A 23 -7.05 12.10 4.56
C GLN A 23 -8.32 11.52 5.18
N ALA A 24 -9.25 11.13 4.31
CA ALA A 24 -10.40 10.34 4.67
C ALA A 24 -9.90 9.05 5.34
N ALA A 25 -9.91 9.05 6.67
CA ALA A 25 -9.83 7.87 7.49
C ALA A 25 -11.11 7.06 7.26
N GLN A 26 -11.15 6.27 6.19
CA GLN A 26 -12.11 5.21 6.00
C GLN A 26 -11.73 4.08 6.98
N GLN A 27 -12.16 4.21 8.23
CA GLN A 27 -12.17 3.12 9.20
C GLN A 27 -13.27 2.14 8.80
N SER A 28 -12.97 1.27 7.84
CA SER A 28 -13.80 0.10 7.57
C SER A 28 -13.59 -0.91 8.70
N THR A 29 -14.59 -1.03 9.55
CA THR A 29 -14.74 -2.05 10.59
C THR A 29 -15.00 -3.43 9.96
N ALA A 30 -13.96 -4.03 9.39
CA ALA A 30 -14.02 -5.42 8.95
C ALA A 30 -13.31 -6.32 9.98
N ILE A 31 -14.10 -7.19 10.61
CA ILE A 31 -13.68 -8.31 11.46
C ILE A 31 -12.46 -9.00 10.81
N PRO A 32 -11.35 -9.27 11.54
CA PRO A 32 -10.13 -9.84 10.96
C PRO A 32 -10.36 -11.32 10.64
N THR A 33 -11.07 -11.57 9.54
CA THR A 33 -11.03 -12.87 8.87
C THR A 33 -9.58 -13.13 8.51
N LYS A 34 -9.07 -14.33 8.87
CA LYS A 34 -7.71 -14.78 8.54
C LYS A 34 -7.42 -14.39 7.10
N ARG A 35 -6.47 -13.46 6.88
CA ARG A 35 -6.19 -12.89 5.56
C ARG A 35 -5.75 -14.05 4.65
N LYS A 36 -6.68 -14.54 3.82
CA LYS A 36 -6.40 -15.59 2.85
C LYS A 36 -5.28 -15.10 1.94
N ILE A 37 -4.29 -15.95 1.68
CA ILE A 37 -3.26 -15.64 0.70
C ILE A 37 -3.97 -15.44 -0.64
N PRO A 38 -3.81 -14.30 -1.31
CA PRO A 38 -4.47 -14.07 -2.59
C PRO A 38 -3.98 -15.11 -3.61
N ALA A 39 -4.90 -15.66 -4.41
CA ALA A 39 -4.62 -16.75 -5.35
C ALA A 39 -3.55 -16.41 -6.41
N ALA A 40 -3.33 -15.13 -6.69
CA ALA A 40 -2.28 -14.67 -7.60
C ALA A 40 -0.87 -14.67 -6.97
N PHE A 41 -0.75 -14.80 -5.65
CA PHE A 41 0.55 -14.75 -4.97
C PHE A 41 1.43 -15.99 -5.23
N PRO A 42 0.91 -17.24 -5.17
CA PRO A 42 1.70 -18.41 -5.56
C PRO A 42 2.28 -18.30 -6.97
N CYS A 43 1.54 -17.75 -7.94
CA CYS A 43 2.06 -17.54 -9.29
C CYS A 43 3.18 -16.50 -9.31
N LEU A 44 3.00 -15.36 -8.62
CA LEU A 44 4.06 -14.36 -8.46
C LEU A 44 5.34 -14.97 -7.82
N GLN A 45 5.16 -15.85 -6.84
CA GLN A 45 6.27 -16.55 -6.19
C GLN A 45 6.94 -17.57 -7.12
N SER A 46 6.17 -18.27 -7.97
CA SER A 46 6.72 -19.22 -8.95
C SER A 46 7.53 -18.51 -10.04
N HIS A 47 7.08 -17.34 -10.51
CA HIS A 47 7.81 -16.55 -11.51
C HIS A 47 9.03 -15.83 -10.92
N TRP A 48 8.91 -15.29 -9.71
CA TRP A 48 9.99 -14.55 -9.06
C TRP A 48 10.22 -14.99 -7.62
N PRO A 49 10.77 -16.20 -7.42
CA PRO A 49 11.03 -16.73 -6.08
C PRO A 49 12.07 -15.90 -5.30
N GLU A 50 12.98 -15.22 -6.00
CA GLU A 50 13.98 -14.34 -5.38
C GLU A 50 13.42 -13.02 -4.86
N LEU A 51 12.32 -12.53 -5.46
CA LEU A 51 11.69 -11.26 -5.09
C LEU A 51 10.58 -11.47 -4.06
N PHE A 52 9.77 -12.51 -4.25
CA PHE A 52 8.60 -12.81 -3.41
C PHE A 52 8.89 -13.97 -2.46
N ASN A 53 9.86 -13.80 -1.57
CA ASN A 53 10.19 -14.79 -0.56
C ASN A 53 9.40 -14.55 0.74
N LEU A 54 8.67 -15.58 1.19
CA LEU A 54 7.87 -15.52 2.41
C LEU A 54 8.67 -15.50 3.70
N LYS A 55 9.87 -16.10 3.71
CA LYS A 55 10.76 -16.20 4.90
C LYS A 55 11.70 -15.01 4.98
N HIS A 56 12.21 -14.56 3.84
CA HIS A 56 13.15 -13.45 3.74
C HIS A 56 12.66 -12.44 2.70
N PRO A 57 11.66 -11.62 3.03
CA PRO A 57 11.06 -10.74 2.04
C PRO A 57 12.06 -9.71 1.55
N THR A 58 12.24 -9.64 0.24
CA THR A 58 13.15 -8.69 -0.41
C THR A 58 12.42 -7.35 -0.60
N PRO A 59 13.01 -6.21 -0.24
CA PRO A 59 12.39 -4.92 -0.47
C PRO A 59 12.25 -4.68 -1.98
N LEU A 60 11.02 -4.45 -2.43
CA LEU A 60 10.71 -4.30 -3.85
C LEU A 60 10.82 -2.84 -4.28
N LYS A 61 11.19 -2.64 -5.56
CA LYS A 61 11.17 -1.33 -6.21
C LYS A 61 9.77 -0.69 -6.12
N ILE A 62 9.71 0.62 -5.89
CA ILE A 62 8.46 1.37 -6.00
C ILE A 62 7.99 1.31 -7.46
N GLY A 63 6.71 0.99 -7.67
CA GLY A 63 6.15 0.86 -9.01
C GLY A 63 6.44 -0.49 -9.68
N ILE A 64 6.87 -1.52 -8.93
CA ILE A 64 7.08 -2.88 -9.47
C ILE A 64 5.80 -3.51 -10.05
N LEU A 65 4.62 -2.96 -9.75
CA LEU A 65 3.34 -3.44 -10.26
C LEU A 65 3.28 -3.39 -11.80
N ALA A 66 3.67 -2.27 -12.42
CA ALA A 66 3.62 -2.11 -13.87
C ALA A 66 4.49 -3.14 -14.64
N PRO A 67 5.79 -3.33 -14.30
CA PRO A 67 6.61 -4.33 -14.97
C PRO A 67 6.20 -5.77 -14.65
N VAL A 68 5.66 -6.04 -13.45
CA VAL A 68 5.09 -7.36 -13.12
C VAL A 68 3.87 -7.66 -13.98
N ILE A 69 2.96 -6.70 -14.13
CA ILE A 69 1.79 -6.85 -15.01
C ILE A 69 2.23 -7.07 -16.45
N ALA A 70 3.20 -6.28 -16.95
CA ALA A 70 3.70 -6.42 -18.31
C ALA A 70 4.28 -7.83 -18.55
N SER A 71 5.04 -8.35 -17.60
CA SER A 71 5.62 -9.69 -17.68
C SER A 71 4.57 -10.78 -17.60
N LEU A 72 3.57 -10.65 -16.72
CA LEU A 72 2.48 -11.62 -16.62
C LEU A 72 1.59 -11.62 -17.88
N LYS A 73 1.39 -10.46 -18.51
CA LYS A 73 0.71 -10.38 -19.82
C LYS A 73 1.50 -11.09 -20.92
N GLN A 74 2.84 -11.02 -20.89
CA GLN A 74 3.67 -11.78 -21.83
C GLN A 74 3.62 -13.29 -21.58
N GLN A 75 3.26 -13.72 -20.38
CA GLN A 75 3.13 -15.13 -20.00
C GLN A 75 1.69 -15.66 -20.16
N ASP A 76 0.77 -14.86 -20.72
CA ASP A 76 -0.65 -15.18 -20.89
C ASP A 76 -1.34 -15.65 -19.59
N GLU A 77 -0.94 -15.07 -18.45
CA GLU A 77 -1.47 -15.47 -17.15
C GLU A 77 -2.93 -14.99 -16.97
N PRO A 78 -3.85 -15.84 -16.47
CA PRO A 78 -5.28 -15.54 -16.35
C PRO A 78 -5.64 -14.57 -15.20
N TYR A 79 -4.65 -13.96 -14.54
CA TYR A 79 -4.90 -13.08 -13.39
C TYR A 79 -5.11 -11.63 -13.80
N THR A 80 -6.15 -11.01 -13.26
CA THR A 80 -6.43 -9.58 -13.49
C THR A 80 -5.40 -8.69 -12.80
N ASP A 81 -5.10 -7.52 -13.38
CA ASP A 81 -4.21 -6.50 -12.82
C ASP A 81 -4.54 -6.19 -11.34
N THR A 82 -5.83 -6.16 -11.01
CA THR A 82 -6.35 -5.95 -9.66
C THR A 82 -5.98 -7.07 -8.68
N GLN A 83 -5.96 -8.33 -9.13
CA GLN A 83 -5.59 -9.48 -8.28
C GLN A 83 -4.09 -9.48 -8.01
N ILE A 84 -3.27 -9.14 -9.02
CA ILE A 84 -1.82 -8.96 -8.89
C ILE A 84 -1.52 -7.82 -7.92
N GLY A 85 -2.18 -6.66 -8.10
CA GLY A 85 -2.06 -5.52 -7.20
C GLY A 85 -2.45 -5.84 -5.76
N LYS A 86 -3.53 -6.63 -5.57
CA LYS A 86 -3.92 -7.13 -4.24
C LYS A 86 -2.86 -8.06 -3.64
N ALA A 87 -2.26 -8.94 -4.43
CA ALA A 87 -1.21 -9.84 -3.98
C ALA A 87 0.07 -9.11 -3.56
N ILE A 88 0.55 -8.19 -4.39
CA ILE A 88 1.71 -7.35 -4.08
C ILE A 88 1.40 -6.45 -2.88
N GLY A 89 0.23 -5.81 -2.85
CA GLY A 89 -0.19 -4.99 -1.74
C GLY A 89 -0.29 -5.76 -0.42
N TRP A 90 -0.75 -7.01 -0.46
CA TRP A 90 -0.76 -7.90 0.70
C TRP A 90 0.67 -8.23 1.16
N TYR A 91 1.58 -8.53 0.23
CA TYR A 91 2.98 -8.83 0.52
C TYR A 91 3.70 -7.63 1.17
N CYS A 92 3.59 -6.44 0.59
CA CYS A 92 4.19 -5.21 1.13
C CYS A 92 3.64 -4.80 2.50
N ARG A 93 2.43 -5.27 2.88
CA ARG A 93 1.81 -4.99 4.18
C ARG A 93 2.23 -5.96 5.28
N ARG A 94 3.02 -7.00 4.98
CA ARG A 94 3.53 -7.93 6.01
C ARG A 94 4.57 -7.25 6.88
N PHE A 95 4.58 -7.63 8.15
CA PHE A 95 5.54 -7.13 9.12
C PHE A 95 6.98 -7.47 8.73
N GLU A 96 7.18 -8.68 8.22
CA GLU A 96 8.49 -9.16 7.74
C GLU A 96 9.03 -8.27 6.62
N TYR A 97 8.17 -7.84 5.68
CA TYR A 97 8.54 -6.96 4.59
C TYR A 97 9.01 -5.59 5.10
N LEU A 98 8.26 -4.99 6.03
CA LEU A 98 8.65 -3.71 6.62
C LEU A 98 9.98 -3.82 7.38
N LYS A 99 10.22 -4.95 8.07
CA LYS A 99 11.49 -5.22 8.77
C LYS A 99 12.66 -5.39 7.80
N ALA A 100 12.44 -6.05 6.66
CA ALA A 100 13.44 -6.17 5.63
C ALA A 100 13.77 -4.80 5.03
N LEU A 101 12.77 -3.95 4.83
CA LEU A 101 12.95 -2.60 4.29
C LEU A 101 13.76 -1.68 5.22
N THR A 102 13.72 -1.90 6.54
CA THR A 102 14.58 -1.18 7.49
C THR A 102 16.03 -1.66 7.52
N ASN A 103 16.26 -2.95 7.24
CA ASN A 103 17.59 -3.56 7.35
C ASN A 103 18.35 -3.61 6.02
N ALA A 104 17.64 -3.65 4.90
CA ALA A 104 18.24 -3.77 3.59
C ALA A 104 18.79 -2.42 3.08
N PRO A 105 19.96 -2.43 2.41
CA PRO A 105 20.52 -1.22 1.80
C PRO A 105 19.87 -0.86 0.46
N HIS A 106 19.41 -1.85 -0.30
CA HIS A 106 18.91 -1.71 -1.67
C HIS A 106 17.55 -2.40 -1.85
N ARG A 107 16.77 -1.93 -2.82
CA ARG A 107 15.56 -2.57 -3.35
C ARG A 107 15.89 -3.37 -4.59
N MET A 108 15.22 -4.49 -4.75
CA MET A 108 15.30 -5.30 -5.96
C MET A 108 14.15 -4.95 -6.91
N GLY A 109 14.50 -4.71 -8.17
CA GLY A 109 13.58 -4.69 -9.29
C GLY A 109 13.34 -6.09 -9.84
N ILE A 110 12.35 -6.20 -10.73
CA ILE A 110 12.03 -7.43 -11.47
C ILE A 110 13.16 -7.83 -12.41
N ASP A 111 13.84 -6.86 -13.01
CA ASP A 111 14.98 -7.06 -13.91
C ASP A 111 16.31 -7.35 -13.18
N GLY A 112 16.29 -7.58 -11.86
CA GLY A 112 17.50 -7.71 -11.04
C GLY A 112 18.22 -6.37 -10.75
N ASN A 113 17.67 -5.25 -11.24
CA ASN A 113 18.22 -3.92 -10.99
C ASN A 113 18.05 -3.52 -9.51
N THR A 114 19.14 -3.09 -8.89
CA THR A 114 19.16 -2.61 -7.50
C THR A 114 18.91 -1.11 -7.43
N PHE A 115 17.95 -0.68 -6.62
CA PHE A 115 17.66 0.73 -6.38
C PHE A 115 17.98 1.12 -4.93
N PRO A 116 18.68 2.23 -4.68
CA PRO A 116 18.97 2.65 -3.30
C PRO A 116 17.68 2.98 -2.53
N ILE A 117 17.61 2.55 -1.27
CA ILE A 117 16.51 2.94 -0.38
C ILE A 117 16.80 4.32 0.18
N SER A 118 15.93 5.29 -0.12
CA SER A 118 15.97 6.62 0.50
C SER A 118 15.60 6.54 1.98
N ASP A 119 16.25 7.35 2.81
CA ASP A 119 15.99 7.44 4.25
C ASP A 119 14.55 7.80 4.60
N GLN A 120 13.86 8.56 3.73
CA GLN A 120 12.44 8.83 3.93
C GLN A 120 11.58 7.56 3.86
N ASP A 121 11.93 6.62 2.99
CA ASP A 121 11.17 5.39 2.86
C ASP A 121 11.44 4.43 4.03
N ARG A 122 12.70 4.36 4.51
CA ARG A 122 13.05 3.67 5.76
C ARG A 122 12.23 4.22 6.94
N GLN A 123 12.16 5.55 7.07
CA GLN A 123 11.38 6.19 8.14
C GLN A 123 9.89 5.91 8.01
N ASN A 124 9.33 5.96 6.79
CA ASN A 124 7.92 5.67 6.55
C ASN A 124 7.59 4.21 6.88
N ALA A 125 8.43 3.25 6.51
CA ALA A 125 8.26 1.86 6.92
C ALA A 125 8.34 1.70 8.44
N MET A 126 9.30 2.36 9.10
CA MET A 126 9.42 2.31 10.56
C MET A 126 8.19 2.91 11.26
N LYS A 127 7.62 4.00 10.74
CA LYS A 127 6.35 4.56 11.21
C LYS A 127 5.20 3.56 11.07
N GLN A 128 5.11 2.87 9.93
CA GLN A 128 4.08 1.84 9.71
C GLN A 128 4.23 0.64 10.66
N ILE A 129 5.46 0.20 10.93
CA ILE A 129 5.75 -0.83 11.95
C ILE A 129 5.24 -0.38 13.32
N LYS A 130 5.61 0.85 13.75
CA LYS A 130 5.21 1.39 15.06
C LYS A 130 3.69 1.53 15.17
N ALA A 131 3.03 2.01 14.12
CA ALA A 131 1.57 2.11 14.07
C ALA A 131 0.92 0.72 14.25
N ARG A 132 1.42 -0.30 13.54
CA ARG A 132 0.93 -1.68 13.66
C ARG A 132 1.15 -2.30 15.03
N ILE A 133 2.31 -2.08 15.64
CA ILE A 133 2.58 -2.53 17.01
C ILE A 133 1.63 -1.84 17.99
N LYS A 134 1.37 -0.54 17.80
CA LYS A 134 0.42 0.22 18.62
C LYS A 134 -1.00 -0.34 18.45
N GLU A 135 -1.47 -0.55 17.23
CA GLU A 135 -2.78 -1.17 16.94
C GLU A 135 -2.90 -2.57 17.58
N ALA A 136 -1.88 -3.40 17.45
CA ALA A 136 -1.86 -4.75 18.04
C ALA A 136 -1.89 -4.72 19.57
N ARG A 137 -1.28 -3.71 20.20
CA ARG A 137 -1.36 -3.48 21.64
C ARG A 137 -2.72 -2.91 22.07
N SER A 138 -3.35 -2.09 21.24
CA SER A 138 -4.64 -1.44 21.51
C SER A 138 -5.85 -2.35 21.31
N CYS A 139 -5.74 -3.43 20.54
CA CYS A 139 -6.74 -4.50 20.46
C CYS A 139 -6.23 -5.77 21.17
N PRO A 140 -6.26 -5.82 22.52
CA PRO A 140 -6.05 -7.08 23.22
C PRO A 140 -7.17 -8.04 22.81
N LYS A 141 -6.79 -9.24 22.35
CA LYS A 141 -7.72 -10.36 22.17
C LYS A 141 -8.51 -10.54 23.46
N ARG A 142 -9.81 -10.26 23.40
CA ARG A 142 -10.78 -10.60 24.44
C ARG A 142 -11.31 -12.00 24.18
#